data_AF-V7C3V3-F1
#
_entry.id   AF-V7C3V3-F1
#
_cell.length_a   1.000
_cell.length_b   1.000
_cell.length_c   1.000
_cell.angle_alpha   90.00
_cell.angle_beta   90.00
_cell.angle_gamma   90.00
#
_symmetry.space_group_name_H-M   'P 1'
#
loop_
_entity.id
_entity.type
_entity.pdbx_description
1 polymer ?
#
loop_
_entity_poly.entity_id
_entity_poly.type
_entity_poly.pdbx_seq_one_letter_code
_entity_poly.pdbx_strand_id
1 'polypeptide(L)' 'ILFVNPRLEVLEKLLASKFVDKIGKETFYLTLDDAVMASQYSLRSAKGNGEDTIA' A
#
# COMPACT_ATOMS: atom_id res chain seq x y z
N ILE A 1 4.44 -2.13 -2.73
CA ILE A 1 3.95 -1.62 -4.03
C ILE A 1 2.53 -1.13 -3.78
N LEU A 2 2.18 0.07 -4.26
CA LEU A 2 0.86 0.68 -4.04
C LEU A 2 0.23 1.03 -5.39
N PHE A 3 -1.07 0.79 -5.53
CA PHE A 3 -1.85 1.12 -6.72
C PHE A 3 -2.77 2.30 -6.40
N VAL A 4 -2.73 3.33 -7.24
CA VAL A 4 -3.53 4.55 -7.05
C VAL A 4 -4.51 4.71 -8.19
N ASN A 5 -5.78 4.95 -7.84
CA ASN A 5 -6.90 5.22 -8.72
C ASN A 5 -6.98 4.28 -9.95
N PRO A 6 -6.96 2.95 -9.76
CA PRO A 6 -7.21 2.04 -10.88
C PRO A 6 -8.63 2.27 -11.41
N ARG A 7 -8.78 2.40 -12.74
CA ARG A 7 -10.11 2.39 -13.37
C ARG A 7 -10.80 1.05 -13.08
N LEU A 8 -12.14 1.06 -13.04
CA LEU A 8 -12.94 -0.11 -12.71
C LEU A 8 -12.56 -1.34 -13.57
N GLU A 9 -12.48 -1.18 -14.89
CA GLU A 9 -12.10 -2.25 -15.83
C GLU A 9 -10.70 -2.85 -15.55
N VAL A 10 -9.78 -2.05 -15.02
CA VAL A 10 -8.45 -2.51 -14.63
C VAL A 10 -8.54 -3.31 -13.33
N LEU A 11 -9.27 -2.79 -12.35
CA LEU A 11 -9.45 -3.47 -11.06
C LEU A 11 -10.15 -4.82 -11.23
N GLU A 12 -11.15 -4.91 -12.11
CA GLU A 12 -11.83 -6.16 -12.46
C GLU A 12 -10.86 -7.22 -13.03
N LYS A 13 -9.93 -6.81 -13.91
CA LYS A 13 -8.90 -7.72 -14.45
C LYS A 13 -7.91 -8.17 -13.37
N LEU A 14 -7.56 -7.28 -12.44
CA LEU A 14 -6.68 -7.61 -11.31
C LEU A 14 -7.36 -8.57 -10.32
N LEU A 15 -8.68 -8.44 -10.11
CA LEU A 15 -9.48 -9.37 -9.31
C LEU A 15 -9.61 -10.74 -10.02
N ALA A 16 -9.95 -10.74 -11.31
CA ALA A 16 -10.12 -11.95 -12.11
C ALA A 16 -8.84 -12.78 -12.20
N SER A 17 -7.68 -12.12 -12.32
CA SER A 17 -6.36 -12.76 -12.36
C SER A 17 -5.83 -13.24 -11.00
N LYS A 18 -6.58 -13.06 -9.91
CA LYS A 18 -6.15 -13.36 -8.53
C LYS A 18 -4.93 -12.54 -8.08
N PHE A 19 -4.61 -11.46 -8.80
CA PHE A 19 -3.50 -10.59 -8.45
C PHE A 19 -3.77 -9.85 -7.13
N VAL A 20 -5.00 -9.31 -6.96
CA VAL A 20 -5.43 -8.63 -5.73
C VAL A 20 -5.32 -9.54 -4.51
N ASP A 21 -5.66 -10.82 -4.66
CA ASP A 21 -5.57 -11.81 -3.57
C ASP A 21 -4.10 -12.08 -3.18
N LYS A 22 -3.16 -11.95 -4.12
CA LYS A 22 -1.73 -12.16 -3.90
C LYS A 22 -1.06 -10.96 -3.22
N ILE A 23 -1.44 -9.73 -3.60
CA ILE A 23 -0.76 -8.52 -3.12
C ILE A 23 -1.46 -7.83 -1.95
N GLY A 24 -2.72 -8.18 -1.67
CA GLY A 24 -3.52 -7.56 -0.62
C GLY A 24 -4.39 -6.40 -1.13
N LYS A 25 -5.63 -6.35 -0.66
CA LYS A 25 -6.62 -5.32 -1.03
C LYS A 25 -6.26 -3.94 -0.45
N GLU A 26 -5.54 -3.93 0.66
CA GLU A 26 -5.04 -2.75 1.35
C GLU A 26 -4.02 -1.94 0.56
N THR A 27 -3.48 -2.51 -0.54
CA THR A 27 -2.49 -1.84 -1.39
C THR A 27 -3.11 -0.93 -2.46
N PHE A 28 -4.44 -0.89 -2.56
CA PHE A 28 -5.19 -0.10 -3.53
C PHE A 28 -5.81 1.14 -2.86
N TYR A 29 -5.52 2.32 -3.42
CA TYR A 29 -5.98 3.60 -2.92
C TYR A 29 -6.69 4.40 -4.02
N LEU A 30 -7.64 5.24 -3.64
CA LEU A 30 -8.35 6.11 -4.59
C LEU A 30 -7.60 7.42 -4.85
N THR A 31 -6.85 7.91 -3.87
CA THR A 31 -6.10 9.17 -3.97
C THR A 31 -4.60 8.95 -3.82
N LEU A 32 -3.81 9.88 -4.36
CA LEU A 32 -2.36 9.86 -4.20
C LEU A 32 -1.97 10.10 -2.73
N ASP A 33 -2.65 11.01 -2.06
CA ASP A 33 -2.35 11.42 -0.68
C ASP A 33 -2.46 10.22 0.28
N ASP A 34 -3.52 9.41 0.14
CA ASP A 34 -3.70 8.21 0.96
C ASP A 34 -2.56 7.20 0.75
N ALA A 35 -2.14 7.00 -0.50
CA ALA A 35 -1.04 6.09 -0.82
C ALA A 35 0.30 6.60 -0.28
N VAL A 36 0.55 7.92 -0.35
CA VAL A 36 1.76 8.53 0.20
C VAL A 36 1.79 8.40 1.72
N MET A 37 0.68 8.70 2.40
CA MET A 37 0.57 8.54 3.84
C MET A 37 0.80 7.09 4.28
N ALA A 38 0.17 6.12 3.60
CA ALA A 38 0.39 4.71 3.87
C ALA A 38 1.85 4.30 3.66
N SER A 39 2.49 4.76 2.57
CA SER A 39 3.90 4.49 2.31
C SER A 39 4.81 5.03 3.42
N GLN A 40 4.61 6.28 3.84
CA GLN A 40 5.39 6.90 4.91
C GLN A 40 5.20 6.18 6.24
N TYR A 41 3.97 5.76 6.56
CA TYR A 41 3.68 4.99 7.77
C TYR A 41 4.41 3.64 7.76
N SER A 42 4.32 2.89 6.67
CA SER A 42 5.03 1.61 6.53
C SER A 42 6.54 1.77 6.67
N LEU A 43 7.12 2.84 6.11
CA LEU A 43 8.55 3.13 6.25
C LEU A 43 8.94 3.49 7.69
N ARG A 44 8.13 4.29 8.39
CA ARG A 44 8.37 4.64 9.81
C ARG A 44 8.24 3.42 10.71
N SER A 45 7.26 2.56 10.47
CA SER A 45 7.10 1.29 11.18
C SER A 45 8.29 0.35 10.95
N ALA A 46 8.83 0.29 9.73
CA ALA A 46 10.02 -0.50 9.42
C ALA A 46 11.30 0.05 10.07
N LYS A 47 11.38 1.37 10.29
CA LYS A 47 12.55 2.04 10.87
C LYS A 47 12.60 1.99 12.40
N GLY A 48 11.51 1.58 13.07
CA GLY A 48 11.41 1.52 14.53
C GLY A 48 12.13 0.34 15.21
N ASN A 49 12.85 -0.51 14.46
CA ASN A 49 13.59 -1.66 15.02
C ASN A 49 15.11 -1.41 15.19
N GLY A 50 15.56 -0.16 15.14
CA GLY A 50 16.94 0.21 15.47
C GLY A 50 17.02 1.67 15.90
N GLU A 51 17.35 1.89 17.19
CA GLU A 51 17.53 3.20 17.87
C GLU A 51 16.18 3.91 18.15
N ASP A 52 15.65 3.91 19.38
CA ASP A 52 16.19 4.63 20.54
C ASP A 52 16.14 3.83 21.86
N THR A 53 17.30 3.40 22.35
CA THR A 53 17.58 3.22 23.78
C THR A 53 18.67 4.21 24.14
N ILE A 54 18.35 5.50 24.33
CA ILE A 54 18.94 6.45 25.29
C ILE A 54 18.44 7.88 25.00
N ALA A 55 17.55 8.39 25.85
CA ALA A 55 17.51 9.77 26.36
C ALA A 55 16.56 9.84 27.56
#